data_AF-A0A2A3E2R4-F1
#
_entry.id   AF-A0A2A3E2R4-F1
#
_cell.length_a   1.000
_cell.length_b   1.000
_cell.length_c   1.000
_cell.angle_alpha   90.00
_cell.angle_beta   90.00
_cell.angle_gamma   90.00
#
_symmetry.space_group_name_H-M   'P 1'
#
loop_
_entity.id
_entity.type
_entity.pdbx_description
1 polymer ?
#
loop_
_entity_poly.entity_id
_entity_poly.type
_entity_poly.pdbx_seq_one_letter_code
_entity_poly.pdbx_strand_id
1 'polypeptide(L)' 'MIIKVIEIFLLEKIKIIKDTVGPNAAKNTEYKNPEYFCYHTETFGEAEVELAKYRLPAPSNKVPFHK' A
#
# COMPACT_ATOMS: atom_id res chain seq x y z
N MET A 1 -8.12 0.39 12.17
CA MET A 1 -6.76 0.95 12.30
C MET A 1 -5.85 0.61 11.10
N ILE A 2 -6.05 -0.53 10.43
CA ILE A 2 -5.33 -0.92 9.19
C ILE A 2 -5.59 0.03 8.00
N ILE A 3 -6.81 0.56 7.86
CA ILE A 3 -7.21 1.41 6.72
C ILE A 3 -6.41 2.73 6.67
N LYS A 4 -6.08 3.33 7.82
CA LYS A 4 -5.31 4.59 7.88
C LYS A 4 -3.82 4.42 7.51
N VAL A 5 -3.26 3.23 7.69
CA VAL A 5 -1.84 2.96 7.34
C VAL A 5 -1.66 2.87 5.83
N ILE A 6 -2.66 2.31 5.12
CA ILE A 6 -2.67 2.27 3.65
C ILE A 6 -2.80 3.68 3.05
N GLU A 7 -3.69 4.52 3.58
CA GLU A 7 -3.83 5.92 3.12
C GLU A 7 -2.53 6.73 3.28
N ILE A 8 -1.85 6.61 4.42
CA ILE A 8 -0.60 7.34 4.68
C ILE A 8 0.51 6.88 3.74
N PHE A 9 0.62 5.57 3.49
CA PHE A 9 1.68 5.01 2.65
C PHE A 9 1.48 5.33 1.17
N LEU A 10 0.24 5.33 0.70
CA LEU A 10 -0.09 5.76 -0.66
C LEU A 10 0.22 7.25 -0.84
N LEU A 11 -0.13 8.11 0.14
CA LEU A 11 0.06 9.56 0.04
C LEU A 11 1.53 10.02 -0.03
N GLU A 12 2.48 9.32 0.62
CA GLU A 12 3.90 9.66 0.52
C GLU A 12 4.52 9.31 -0.85
N LYS A 13 4.20 8.14 -1.44
CA LYS A 13 4.62 7.81 -2.82
C LYS A 13 3.85 8.61 -3.88
N ILE A 14 2.62 9.03 -3.59
CA ILE A 14 1.74 9.82 -4.49
C ILE A 14 2.00 11.33 -4.42
N LYS A 15 3.06 11.78 -3.73
CA LYS A 15 3.45 13.20 -3.74
C LYS A 15 3.78 13.74 -5.15
N ILE A 16 3.91 12.84 -6.13
CA ILE A 16 4.31 13.14 -7.52
C ILE A 16 3.09 13.30 -8.46
N ILE A 17 1.89 12.85 -8.10
CA ILE A 17 0.75 12.85 -9.02
C ILE A 17 -0.13 14.08 -8.77
N LYS A 18 0.31 15.22 -9.29
CA LYS A 18 -0.54 16.42 -9.43
C LYS A 18 -1.37 16.40 -10.72
N ASP A 19 -0.97 15.56 -11.67
CA ASP A 19 -1.54 15.47 -13.01
C ASP A 19 -2.50 14.29 -13.19
N THR A 20 -3.26 14.34 -14.27
CA THR A 20 -4.17 13.27 -14.69
C THR A 20 -3.40 11.96 -14.88
N VAL A 21 -3.79 10.88 -14.20
CA VAL A 21 -3.17 9.54 -14.33
C VAL A 21 -3.67 8.77 -15.54
N GLY A 22 -4.52 9.40 -16.35
CA GLY A 22 -5.13 8.85 -17.54
C GLY A 22 -6.32 9.70 -17.99
N PRO A 23 -6.90 9.42 -19.17
CA PRO A 23 -8.10 10.11 -19.63
C PRO A 23 -9.24 9.94 -18.62
N ASN A 24 -9.78 11.06 -18.13
CA ASN A 24 -10.81 11.16 -17.07
C ASN A 24 -10.40 10.68 -15.66
N ALA A 25 -9.13 10.33 -15.44
CA ALA A 25 -8.63 9.92 -14.13
C ALA A 25 -7.81 11.06 -13.51
N ALA A 26 -8.47 11.92 -12.72
CA ALA A 26 -7.83 13.03 -12.01
C ALA A 26 -8.46 13.20 -10.62
N LYS A 27 -7.75 13.80 -9.66
CA LYS A 27 -8.28 14.01 -8.30
C LYS A 27 -9.51 14.94 -8.26
N ASN A 28 -9.71 15.75 -9.31
CA ASN A 28 -10.82 16.69 -9.45
C ASN A 28 -12.05 16.09 -10.17
N THR A 29 -12.03 14.82 -10.55
CA THR A 29 -13.19 14.17 -11.19
C THR A 29 -14.11 13.50 -10.16
N GLU A 30 -15.20 12.90 -10.64
CA GLU A 30 -16.20 12.21 -9.81
C GLU A 30 -15.61 11.01 -9.06
N TYR A 31 -14.73 10.24 -9.71
CA TYR A 31 -14.11 9.05 -9.13
C TYR A 31 -12.99 9.41 -8.15
N LYS A 32 -13.13 8.99 -6.89
CA LYS A 32 -12.26 9.42 -5.78
C LYS A 32 -10.94 8.68 -5.65
N ASN A 33 -10.72 7.58 -6.38
CA ASN A 33 -9.50 6.78 -6.25
C ASN A 33 -8.75 6.59 -7.59
N PRO A 34 -8.34 7.67 -8.28
CA PRO A 34 -7.57 7.56 -9.52
C PRO A 34 -6.20 6.87 -9.31
N GLU A 35 -5.73 6.81 -8.06
CA GLU A 35 -4.41 6.32 -7.68
C GLU A 35 -4.21 4.83 -7.99
N TYR A 36 -5.29 4.07 -8.07
CA TYR A 36 -5.29 2.66 -8.50
C TYR A 36 -4.67 2.45 -9.89
N PHE A 37 -4.82 3.41 -10.81
CA PHE A 37 -4.26 3.30 -12.17
C PHE A 37 -2.73 3.22 -12.20
N CYS A 38 -2.06 3.70 -11.16
CA CYS A 38 -0.61 3.69 -11.07
C CYS A 38 -0.04 2.43 -10.42
N TYR A 39 -0.87 1.44 -10.08
CA TYR A 39 -0.39 0.20 -9.49
C TYR A 39 0.34 -0.64 -10.53
N HIS A 40 1.53 -1.11 -10.15
CA HIS A 40 2.31 -2.09 -10.89
C HIS A 40 2.14 -3.48 -10.25
N THR A 41 2.50 -4.53 -10.99
CA THR A 41 2.42 -5.93 -10.51
C THR A 41 3.19 -6.16 -9.22
N GLU A 42 4.26 -5.38 -8.98
CA GLU A 42 5.11 -5.48 -7.80
C GLU A 42 4.64 -4.60 -6.62
N THR A 43 3.69 -3.69 -6.84
CA THR A 43 3.24 -2.72 -5.82
C THR A 43 2.71 -3.40 -4.56
N PHE A 44 2.11 -4.58 -4.69
CA PHE A 44 1.67 -5.35 -3.55
C PHE A 44 2.84 -5.83 -2.68
N GLY A 45 3.90 -6.38 -3.31
CA GLY A 45 5.09 -6.84 -2.61
C GLY A 45 5.85 -5.70 -1.93
N GLU A 46 5.97 -4.55 -2.61
CA GLU A 46 6.56 -3.35 -2.01
C GLU A 46 5.81 -2.89 -0.75
N ALA A 47 4.47 -2.91 -0.81
CA ALA A 47 3.65 -2.55 0.34
C ALA A 47 3.84 -3.52 1.52
N GLU A 48 3.99 -4.82 1.26
CA GLU A 48 4.24 -5.81 2.30
C GLU A 48 5.58 -5.61 3.01
N VAL A 49 6.65 -5.31 2.27
CA VAL A 49 7.99 -5.02 2.81
C VAL A 49 7.96 -3.79 3.72
N GLU A 50 7.22 -2.76 3.31
CA GLU A 50 7.10 -1.52 4.07
C GLU A 50 6.24 -1.67 5.33
N LEU A 51 5.15 -2.43 5.23
CA LEU A 51 4.33 -2.79 6.38
C LEU A 51 5.06 -3.72 7.37
N ALA A 52 6.03 -4.51 6.91
CA ALA A 52 6.79 -5.43 7.76
C ALA A 52 7.52 -4.72 8.92
N LYS A 53 7.94 -3.46 8.73
CA LYS A 53 8.62 -2.64 9.76
C LYS A 53 7.74 -2.39 10.99
N TYR A 54 6.42 -2.40 10.80
CA TYR A 54 5.43 -2.11 11.84
C TYR A 54 4.74 -3.38 12.37
N ARG A 55 5.16 -4.57 11.92
CA ARG A 55 4.58 -5.84 12.38
C ARG A 55 5.10 -6.18 13.77
N LEU A 56 4.21 -6.75 14.58
CA LEU A 56 4.58 -7.41 15.82
C LEU A 56 5.44 -8.65 15.53
N PRO A 57 6.32 -9.05 16.46
CA PRO A 57 7.09 -10.29 16.30
C PRO A 57 6.15 -11.48 16.15
N ALA A 58 6.48 -12.39 15.24
CA ALA A 58 5.71 -13.60 15.04
C ALA A 58 5.72 -14.45 16.32
N PRO A 59 4.57 -15.01 16.73
CA PRO A 59 4.53 -15.92 17.86
C PRO A 59 5.36 -17.17 17.53
N SER A 60 6.12 -17.65 18.51
CA SER A 60 6.89 -18.89 18.39
C SER A 60 6.21 -20.01 19.16
N ASN A 61 6.25 -21.23 18.59
CA ASN A 61 5.84 -22.43 19.30
C ASN A 61 6.94 -22.86 20.29
N LYS A 62 6.57 -23.41 21.44
CA LYS A 62 7.54 -23.90 22.44
C LYS A 62 8.35 -25.11 21.93
N VAL A 63 7.80 -25.85 20.97
CA VAL A 63 8.43 -27.04 20.37
C VAL A 63 8.58 -26.81 18.86
N PRO A 64 9.76 -27.06 18.28
CA PRO A 64 9.94 -26.95 16.83
C PRO A 64 9.15 -28.04 16.12
N PHE A 65 8.53 -27.67 15.01
CA PHE A 65 7.95 -28.62 14.07
C PHE A 65 9.13 -29.32 13.39
N HIS A 66 9.28 -30.64 13.56
CA HIS A 66 10.44 -31.51 13.19
C HIS A 66 11.47 -31.80 14.31
N LYS A 67 11.02 -32.28 15.47
CA LYS A 67 11.88 -33.17 16.30
C LYS A 67 11.74 -34.61 15.84
#